data_AF-A0A537FUY2-F1
#
_entry.id   AF-A0A537FUY2-F1
#
_cell.length_a   1.000
_cell.length_b   1.000
_cell.length_c   1.000
_cell.angle_alpha   90.00
_cell.angle_beta   90.00
_cell.angle_gamma   90.00
#
_symmetry.space_group_name_H-M   'P 1'
#
loop_
_entity.id
_entity.type
_entity.pdbx_description
1 polymer ?
#
loop_
_entity_poly.entity_id
_entity_poly.type
_entity_poly.pdbx_seq_one_letter_code
_entity_poly.pdbx_strand_id
1 'polypeptide(L)'
;MFATDTGRERFWAEKSTEQDGRIEFQFIDGLTLKSKILQNEPPKRFVFEYFGGSKVTVDTSDDGAGGTDLTLRAEAVGSDEERPGWVSVLLALKAAADYNVDIRNHDIKRTWDQGYCDN
;
A
#
# COMPACT_ATOMS: atom_id res chain seq x y z
N MET A 1 -1.75 -10.37 -2.24
CA MET A 1 -0.74 -9.37 -1.83
C MET A 1 -1.37 -8.26 -0.98
N PHE A 2 -2.26 -7.40 -1.50
CA PHE A 2 -2.87 -6.32 -0.71
C PHE A 2 -3.70 -6.76 0.51
N ALA A 3 -4.48 -7.83 0.37
CA ALA A 3 -5.46 -8.26 1.37
C ALA A 3 -4.91 -9.22 2.44
N THR A 4 -3.59 -9.43 2.51
CA THR A 4 -2.96 -10.36 3.46
C THR A 4 -1.81 -9.68 4.18
N ASP A 5 -1.64 -9.98 5.48
CA ASP A 5 -0.56 -9.45 6.32
C ASP A 5 0.82 -9.61 5.69
N THR A 6 1.22 -10.86 5.44
CA THR A 6 2.51 -11.19 4.82
C THR A 6 2.68 -10.60 3.42
N GLY A 7 1.57 -10.28 2.74
CA GLY A 7 1.61 -9.61 1.44
C GLY A 7 1.94 -8.13 1.60
N ARG A 8 1.27 -7.42 2.50
CA ARG A 8 1.53 -6.00 2.80
C ARG A 8 2.93 -5.79 3.36
N GLU A 9 3.44 -6.73 4.15
CA GLU A 9 4.82 -6.67 4.67
C GLU A 9 5.89 -6.77 3.57
N ARG A 10 5.59 -7.42 2.44
CA ARG A 10 6.56 -7.60 1.35
C ARG A 10 6.80 -6.36 0.49
N PHE A 11 5.88 -5.40 0.48
CA PHE A 11 5.96 -4.26 -0.44
C PHE A 11 5.51 -2.92 0.13
N TRP A 12 4.82 -2.90 1.26
CA TRP A 12 4.17 -1.68 1.75
C TRP A 12 4.65 -1.26 3.13
N ALA A 13 4.54 -2.12 4.13
CA ALA A 13 4.87 -1.79 5.52
C ALA A 13 5.98 -2.70 6.07
N GLU A 14 6.70 -2.24 7.10
CA GLU A 14 7.69 -3.07 7.81
C GLU A 14 6.99 -4.20 8.58
N LYS A 15 5.79 -3.91 9.11
CA LYS A 15 4.87 -4.89 9.69
C LYS A 15 3.43 -4.57 9.34
N SER A 16 2.63 -5.62 9.20
CA SER A 16 1.19 -5.52 9.00
C SER A 16 0.49 -6.65 9.74
N THR A 17 -0.42 -6.29 10.63
CA THR A 17 -1.26 -7.28 11.34
C THR A 17 -2.73 -6.93 11.15
N GLU A 18 -3.53 -7.90 10.73
CA GLU A 18 -4.98 -7.77 10.63
C GLU A 18 -5.65 -8.40 11.86
N GLN A 19 -6.43 -7.60 12.58
CA GLN A 19 -7.19 -8.04 13.73
C GLN A 19 -8.50 -7.24 13.83
N ASP A 20 -9.60 -7.96 14.08
CA ASP A 20 -10.94 -7.37 14.31
C ASP A 20 -11.36 -6.37 13.22
N GLY A 21 -11.12 -6.72 11.95
CA GLY A 21 -11.49 -5.91 10.79
C GLY A 21 -10.64 -4.64 10.60
N ARG A 22 -9.48 -4.56 11.26
CA ARG A 22 -8.52 -3.47 11.11
C ARG A 22 -7.14 -4.01 10.77
N ILE A 23 -6.39 -3.25 9.99
CA ILE A 23 -4.97 -3.46 9.73
C ILE A 23 -4.19 -2.47 10.59
N GLU A 24 -3.24 -2.97 11.37
CA GLU A 24 -2.22 -2.16 12.01
C GLU A 24 -0.96 -2.20 11.15
N PHE A 25 -0.66 -1.08 10.49
CA PHE A 25 0.57 -0.87 9.73
C PHE A 25 1.65 -0.27 10.63
N GLN A 26 2.88 -0.73 10.47
CA GLN A 26 4.08 -0.07 10.97
C GLN A 26 4.99 0.28 9.80
N PHE A 27 5.32 1.56 9.65
CA PHE A 27 6.20 2.08 8.61
C PHE A 27 7.64 2.24 9.11
N ILE A 28 8.53 2.48 8.17
CA ILE A 28 9.99 2.56 8.36
C ILE A 28 10.45 3.62 9.36
N ASP A 29 9.73 4.74 9.43
CA ASP A 29 9.95 5.86 10.35
C ASP A 29 9.39 5.60 11.76
N GLY A 30 8.76 4.44 11.98
CA GLY A 30 8.07 4.09 13.21
C GLY A 30 6.62 4.60 13.27
N LEU A 31 6.13 5.29 12.23
CA LEU A 31 4.73 5.69 12.13
C LEU A 31 3.84 4.44 12.13
N THR A 32 2.75 4.51 12.90
CA THR A 32 1.73 3.47 12.91
C THR A 32 0.41 4.00 12.39
N LEU A 33 -0.30 3.15 11.63
CA LEU A 33 -1.63 3.46 11.11
C LEU A 33 -2.58 2.30 11.41
N LYS A 34 -3.69 2.60 12.08
CA LYS A 34 -4.81 1.68 12.27
C LYS A 34 -5.87 1.94 11.19
N SER A 35 -5.80 1.14 10.14
CA SER A 35 -6.65 1.22 8.96
C SER A 35 -7.86 0.31 9.10
N LYS A 36 -9.07 0.84 9.03
CA LYS A 36 -10.29 0.02 9.05
C LYS A 36 -10.51 -0.62 7.69
N ILE A 37 -10.80 -1.92 7.65
CA ILE A 37 -11.25 -2.61 6.44
C ILE A 37 -12.74 -2.29 6.24
N LEU A 38 -13.07 -1.75 5.08
CA LEU A 38 -14.43 -1.39 4.70
C LEU A 38 -15.09 -2.46 3.83
N GLN A 39 -14.31 -3.13 2.97
CA GLN A 39 -14.78 -4.19 2.10
C GLN A 39 -13.61 -5.11 1.73
N ASN A 40 -13.84 -6.42 1.73
CA ASN A 40 -12.86 -7.43 1.31
C ASN A 40 -13.57 -8.51 0.50
N GLU A 41 -13.38 -8.48 -0.83
CA GLU A 41 -13.96 -9.42 -1.78
C GLU A 41 -12.85 -10.03 -2.64
N PRO A 42 -12.16 -11.08 -2.16
CA PRO A 42 -11.07 -11.70 -2.90
C PRO A 42 -11.54 -12.39 -4.20
N PRO A 43 -10.76 -12.33 -5.29
CA PRO A 43 -9.56 -11.51 -5.49
C PRO A 43 -9.87 -10.07 -5.94
N LYS A 44 -11.14 -9.73 -6.19
CA LYS A 44 -11.58 -8.61 -7.02
C LYS A 44 -11.44 -7.23 -6.40
N ARG A 45 -11.70 -7.10 -5.09
CA ARG A 45 -11.80 -5.78 -4.46
C ARG A 45 -11.34 -5.79 -3.01
N PHE A 46 -10.59 -4.76 -2.64
CA PHE A 46 -10.20 -4.48 -1.27
C PHE A 46 -10.33 -2.98 -0.98
N VAL A 47 -11.04 -2.62 0.08
CA VAL A 47 -11.33 -1.23 0.44
C VAL A 47 -11.03 -1.01 1.91
N PHE A 48 -10.31 0.06 2.22
CA PHE A 48 -9.88 0.39 3.58
C PHE A 48 -9.75 1.91 3.78
N GLU A 49 -9.76 2.32 5.05
CA GLU A 49 -9.49 3.70 5.47
C GLU A 49 -7.97 3.93 5.58
N TYR A 50 -7.50 5.07 5.08
CA TYR A 50 -6.11 5.51 5.14
C TYR A 50 -5.98 6.81 5.94
N PHE A 51 -4.82 7.46 5.87
CA PHE A 51 -4.57 8.70 6.63
C PHE A 51 -5.68 9.74 6.41
N GLY A 52 -6.03 10.46 7.49
CA GLY A 52 -7.12 11.44 7.47
C GLY A 52 -8.52 10.85 7.28
N GLY A 53 -8.69 9.52 7.35
CA GLY A 53 -9.98 8.85 7.09
C GLY A 53 -10.32 8.76 5.60
N SER A 54 -9.34 9.00 4.72
CA SER A 54 -9.50 8.83 3.27
C SER A 54 -9.81 7.38 2.92
N LYS A 55 -10.64 7.15 1.91
CA LYS A 55 -10.94 5.79 1.46
C LYS A 55 -10.01 5.40 0.33
N VAL A 56 -9.39 4.23 0.42
CA VAL A 56 -8.60 3.65 -0.66
C VAL A 56 -9.30 2.39 -1.16
N THR A 57 -9.48 2.32 -2.47
CA THR A 57 -10.07 1.18 -3.18
C THR A 57 -9.03 0.58 -4.09
N VAL A 58 -8.82 -0.73 -3.95
CA VAL A 58 -8.00 -1.55 -4.85
C VAL A 58 -8.94 -2.50 -5.56
N ASP A 59 -9.04 -2.33 -6.88
CA ASP A 59 -9.76 -3.24 -7.77
C ASP A 59 -8.74 -4.07 -8.56
N THR A 60 -9.03 -5.35 -8.76
CA THR A 60 -8.26 -6.21 -9.66
C THR A 60 -9.14 -6.90 -10.68
N SER A 61 -8.59 -7.09 -11.87
CA SER A 61 -9.20 -7.87 -12.95
C SER A 61 -8.12 -8.65 -13.70
N ASP A 62 -8.51 -9.75 -14.33
CA ASP A 62 -7.68 -10.44 -15.31
C ASP A 62 -7.38 -9.49 -16.49
N ASP A 63 -6.15 -9.51 -17.01
CA ASP A 63 -5.72 -8.69 -18.14
C ASP A 63 -5.95 -9.36 -19.52
N GLY A 64 -6.45 -10.60 -19.53
CA GLY A 64 -6.65 -11.43 -20.71
C GLY A 64 -5.39 -12.12 -21.25
N ALA A 65 -4.25 -11.92 -20.61
CA ALA A 65 -2.94 -12.46 -20.98
C ALA A 65 -2.29 -13.30 -19.86
N GLY A 66 -3.05 -13.63 -18.81
CA GLY A 66 -2.60 -14.40 -17.65
C GLY A 66 -1.94 -13.55 -16.56
N GLY A 67 -2.05 -12.22 -16.65
CA GLY A 67 -1.64 -11.26 -15.64
C GLY A 67 -2.84 -10.65 -14.90
N THR A 68 -2.64 -9.46 -14.35
CA THR A 68 -3.65 -8.76 -13.53
C THR A 68 -3.53 -7.27 -13.73
N ASP A 69 -4.64 -6.65 -14.13
CA ASP A 69 -4.82 -5.22 -14.04
C ASP A 69 -5.22 -4.86 -12.61
N LEU A 70 -4.47 -3.93 -12.01
CA LEU A 70 -4.76 -3.40 -10.69
C LEU A 70 -5.02 -1.90 -10.78
N THR A 71 -6.18 -1.47 -10.30
CA THR A 71 -6.53 -0.05 -10.18
C THR A 71 -6.61 0.34 -8.72
N LEU A 72 -5.80 1.32 -8.31
CA LEU A 72 -5.88 1.95 -7.00
C LEU A 72 -6.54 3.32 -7.13
N ARG A 73 -7.58 3.56 -6.32
CA ARG A 73 -8.24 4.86 -6.19
C ARG A 73 -8.18 5.29 -4.73
N ALA A 74 -7.46 6.38 -4.46
CA ALA A 74 -7.48 7.04 -3.15
C ALA A 74 -8.41 8.26 -3.24
N GLU A 75 -9.38 8.34 -2.35
CA GLU A 75 -10.21 9.54 -2.19
C GLU A 75 -9.35 10.61 -1.54
N ALA A 76 -8.78 11.49 -2.36
CA ALA A 76 -7.89 12.54 -1.90
C ALA A 76 -8.63 13.50 -0.97
N VAL A 77 -8.03 13.79 0.18
CA VAL A 77 -8.31 15.03 0.92
C VAL A 77 -7.35 16.11 0.39
N GLY A 78 -7.41 16.38 -0.92
CA GLY A 78 -7.02 17.67 -1.48
C GLY A 78 -5.55 18.02 -1.73
N SER A 79 -4.59 17.10 -1.94
CA SER A 79 -3.27 17.49 -2.47
C SER A 79 -2.69 16.55 -3.53
N ASP A 80 -1.96 17.13 -4.50
CA ASP A 80 -1.21 16.41 -5.55
C ASP A 80 0.00 15.62 -4.99
N GLU A 81 0.33 15.82 -3.70
CA GLU A 81 1.51 15.27 -3.02
C GLU A 81 1.36 13.77 -2.68
N GLU A 82 0.15 13.23 -2.63
CA GLU A 82 -0.07 11.81 -2.32
C GLU A 82 0.21 10.87 -3.52
N ARG A 83 0.15 11.40 -4.75
CA ARG A 83 0.26 10.60 -5.97
C ARG A 83 1.60 9.85 -6.08
N PRO A 84 2.77 10.48 -5.85
CA PRO A 84 4.04 9.76 -5.92
C PRO A 84 4.17 8.69 -4.84
N GLY A 85 3.57 8.90 -3.66
CA GLY A 85 3.49 7.90 -2.59
C GLY A 85 2.79 6.62 -3.07
N TRP A 86 1.61 6.76 -3.69
CA TRP A 86 0.89 5.61 -4.26
C TRP A 86 1.65 4.93 -5.40
N VAL A 87 2.31 5.70 -6.27
CA VAL A 87 3.16 5.13 -7.33
C VAL A 87 4.31 4.31 -6.73
N SER A 88 4.96 4.80 -5.68
CA SER A 88 6.00 4.06 -4.96
C SER A 88 5.50 2.72 -4.41
N VAL A 89 4.33 2.71 -3.76
CA VAL A 89 3.68 1.49 -3.26
C VAL A 89 3.40 0.48 -4.40
N LEU A 90 2.88 0.95 -5.54
CA LEU A 90 2.55 0.10 -6.68
C LEU A 90 3.81 -0.47 -7.37
N LEU A 91 4.90 0.30 -7.44
CA LEU A 91 6.18 -0.19 -7.97
C LEU A 91 6.77 -1.27 -7.06
N ALA A 92 6.75 -1.07 -5.74
CA ALA A 92 7.19 -2.08 -4.79
C ALA A 92 6.34 -3.35 -4.88
N LEU A 93 5.01 -3.21 -5.06
CA LEU A 93 4.13 -4.35 -5.26
C LEU A 93 4.52 -5.15 -6.51
N LYS A 94 4.74 -4.48 -7.64
CA LYS A 94 5.12 -5.13 -8.90
C LYS A 94 6.43 -5.90 -8.72
N ALA A 95 7.43 -5.29 -8.09
CA ALA A 95 8.71 -5.93 -7.81
C ALA A 95 8.57 -7.17 -6.91
N ALA A 96 7.77 -7.06 -5.85
CA ALA A 96 7.52 -8.17 -4.94
C ALA A 96 6.72 -9.31 -5.60
N ALA A 97 5.75 -8.99 -6.46
CA ALA A 97 4.90 -9.98 -7.12
C ALA A 97 5.62 -10.73 -8.25
N ASP A 98 6.35 -10.01 -9.11
CA ASP A 98 7.00 -10.61 -10.28
C ASP A 98 8.35 -11.25 -9.94
N TYR A 99 9.11 -10.63 -9.04
CA TYR A 99 10.52 -10.97 -8.81
C TYR A 99 10.83 -11.38 -7.37
N ASN A 100 9.85 -11.29 -6.46
CA ASN A 100 10.07 -11.52 -5.02
C ASN A 100 11.22 -10.65 -4.46
N VAL A 101 11.32 -9.41 -4.94
CA VAL A 101 12.30 -8.41 -4.52
C VAL A 101 11.60 -7.28 -3.78
N ASP A 102 12.24 -6.83 -2.70
CA ASP A 102 11.88 -5.62 -1.99
C ASP A 102 12.77 -4.47 -2.45
N ILE A 103 12.16 -3.41 -3.01
CA ILE A 103 12.87 -2.22 -3.51
C ILE A 103 12.72 -1.02 -2.57
N ARG A 104 12.11 -1.20 -1.40
CA ARG A 104 11.99 -0.14 -0.41
C ARG A 104 13.35 0.16 0.19
N ASN A 105 13.51 1.38 0.66
CA ASN A 105 14.82 1.88 1.08
C ASN A 105 15.29 1.32 2.44
N HIS A 106 14.40 0.94 3.37
CA HIS A 106 14.68 0.39 4.71
C HIS A 106 15.70 1.16 5.59
N ASP A 107 16.18 2.32 5.15
CA ASP A 107 16.97 3.26 5.94
C ASP A 107 16.08 4.37 6.53
N ILE A 108 15.91 4.34 7.86
CA ILE A 108 15.17 5.33 8.64
C ILE A 108 15.75 6.76 8.51
N LYS A 109 16.96 6.92 7.99
CA LYS A 109 17.61 8.23 7.75
C LYS A 109 17.44 8.73 6.30
N ARG A 110 16.58 8.08 5.52
CA ARG A 110 16.32 8.41 4.11
C ARG A 110 14.83 8.25 3.80
N THR A 111 13.99 8.95 4.57
CA THR A 111 12.54 8.94 4.40
C THR A 111 12.07 10.17 3.62
N TRP A 112 10.84 10.12 3.11
CA TRP A 112 10.20 11.26 2.44
C TRP A 112 10.16 12.48 3.37
N ASP A 113 9.73 12.30 4.62
CA ASP A 113 9.61 13.39 5.60
C ASP A 113 10.95 14.07 5.97
N GLN A 114 12.07 13.44 5.61
CA GLN A 114 13.41 14.00 5.76
C GLN A 114 13.90 14.71 4.48
N GLY A 115 13.05 14.84 3.47
CA GLY A 115 13.34 15.47 2.19
C GLY A 115 14.26 14.65 1.29
N TYR A 116 14.40 13.34 1.52
CA TYR A 116 15.32 12.49 0.75
C TYR A 116 14.98 12.45 -0.76
N CYS A 117 13.71 12.64 -1.10
CA CYS A 117 13.21 12.55 -2.48
C CYS A 117 12.92 13.92 -3.12
N ASP A 118 13.25 15.05 -2.47
CA ASP A 118 12.86 16.42 -2.87
C ASP A 118 13.75 17.02 -3.98
N ASN A 119 14.29 16.19 -4.88
CA ASN A 119 15.28 16.61 -5.90
C ASN A 119 14.75 17.64 -6.90
#